data_AF-A0A9E4XV92-F1
#
_entry.id   AF-A0A9E4XV92-F1
#
_cell.length_a   1.000
_cell.length_b   1.000
_cell.length_c   1.000
_cell.angle_alpha   90.00
_cell.angle_beta   90.00
_cell.angle_gamma   90.00
#
_symmetry.space_group_name_H-M   'P 1'
#
loop_
_entity.id
_entity.type
_entity.pdbx_description
1 polymer ?
#
loop_
_entity_poly.entity_id
_entity_poly.type
_entity_poly.pdbx_seq_one_letter_code
_entity_poly.pdbx_strand_id
1 'polypeptide(L)'
;MDREYETLGYHMGTQHPDGVLLDSRRPYLPSMRPALYKEYKDLPSVAFQIGAAAGEPSALAAIGSFSDEERAPDLNTLERILHYSAGITKKIRGYAFRAAACTGALYHIELYVVCGKISGLDAGVYHFDPKGSQLLRLREGDHRTALAEASAGNETVLHAPVTIVYTDVYWRNAIKYQARAYRHSFWDSGTILANMLAMVKSLSLRATVVMGFVDKDVAYLLGIDPMEELPLALVPLGAEAAPAQKAGSKLAEIDPDWEPKTNGRLEFPVVSRIHQETSLTNPDSVSAWVQASTSKSEGPKTQVNGLPLNTLPDSALPKDSLERVIEGRGSSRAFSRDPITLDRLATLLDRSIRPIRTDYRRLKALAQTYIIVNAVESLAPGVYQVLVSSEEPRLGLHRIRLGEFRSRAAHLALNQALGGDAAVNIYYMSDLVETLRTYGERGYRLAQLEAAVMAGWGYLAAYALGVGATGLTFLDGLVEDFLGDSADGLKVMFLLAVGVPRK
;
A
#
# COMPACT_ATOMS: atom_id res chain seq x y z
N MET A 1 -31.97 2.13 -12.09
CA MET A 1 -30.67 2.72 -11.75
C MET A 1 -29.68 1.60 -11.99
N ASP A 2 -29.24 1.48 -13.25
CA ASP A 2 -28.47 0.34 -13.74
C ASP A 2 -27.14 0.27 -12.98
N ARG A 3 -26.86 -0.89 -12.38
CA ARG A 3 -25.57 -1.15 -11.71
C ARG A 3 -24.50 -1.24 -12.79
N GLU A 4 -23.83 -0.13 -13.09
CA GLU A 4 -22.80 -0.10 -14.13
C GLU A 4 -21.51 -0.84 -13.70
N TYR A 5 -21.26 -0.99 -12.38
CA TYR A 5 -20.09 -1.71 -11.83
C TYR A 5 -20.39 -2.46 -10.52
N GLU A 6 -19.92 -3.71 -10.40
CA GLU A 6 -20.05 -4.54 -9.19
C GLU A 6 -19.17 -4.01 -8.05
N THR A 7 -17.97 -3.49 -8.34
CA THR A 7 -17.08 -2.90 -7.33
C THR A 7 -17.61 -1.61 -6.72
N LEU A 8 -18.42 -0.84 -7.44
CA LEU A 8 -19.13 0.30 -6.86
C LEU A 8 -20.17 -0.20 -5.84
N GLY A 9 -20.90 -1.26 -6.18
CA GLY A 9 -21.82 -1.95 -5.27
C GLY A 9 -21.12 -2.50 -4.02
N TYR A 10 -19.97 -3.15 -4.21
CA TYR A 10 -19.12 -3.61 -3.11
C TYR A 10 -18.64 -2.46 -2.22
N HIS A 11 -18.21 -1.34 -2.82
CA HIS A 11 -17.81 -0.16 -2.06
C HIS A 11 -18.97 0.30 -1.18
N MET A 12 -20.13 0.60 -1.76
CA MET A 12 -21.30 1.06 -0.99
C MET A 12 -21.72 0.05 0.09
N GLY A 13 -21.73 -1.25 -0.24
CA GLY A 13 -22.12 -2.31 0.69
C GLY A 13 -21.13 -2.61 1.82
N THR A 14 -19.91 -2.06 1.77
CA THR A 14 -18.88 -2.26 2.80
C THR A 14 -18.55 -1.00 3.59
N GLN A 15 -19.30 0.10 3.39
CA GLN A 15 -19.22 1.29 4.23
C GLN A 15 -19.68 1.00 5.67
N HIS A 16 -19.36 1.89 6.60
CA HIS A 16 -19.93 1.87 7.96
C HIS A 16 -21.11 2.84 8.04
N PRO A 17 -22.37 2.39 7.88
CA PRO A 17 -23.53 3.30 7.90
C PRO A 17 -23.88 3.81 9.31
N ASP A 18 -23.65 3.00 10.36
CA ASP A 18 -24.26 3.22 11.68
C ASP A 18 -23.26 3.52 12.82
N GLY A 19 -22.02 3.93 12.53
CA GLY A 19 -21.06 4.22 13.61
C GLY A 19 -20.38 2.99 14.22
N VAL A 20 -20.71 1.77 13.76
CA VAL A 20 -20.17 0.53 14.33
C VAL A 20 -19.07 -0.05 13.47
N LEU A 21 -17.88 -0.25 14.06
CA LEU A 21 -16.70 -0.81 13.40
C LEU A 21 -16.84 -2.30 13.06
N LEU A 22 -17.53 -3.07 13.90
CA LEU A 22 -17.68 -4.52 13.77
C LEU A 22 -19.16 -4.90 13.83
N ASP A 23 -19.60 -5.86 13.02
CA ASP A 23 -20.98 -6.36 13.09
C ASP A 23 -21.22 -6.99 14.48
N SER A 24 -22.11 -6.40 15.27
CA SER A 24 -22.44 -6.88 16.62
C SER A 24 -23.07 -8.27 16.62
N ARG A 25 -23.62 -8.73 15.49
CA ARG A 25 -24.17 -10.08 15.30
C ARG A 25 -23.08 -11.12 15.02
N ARG A 26 -21.86 -10.68 14.67
CA ARG A 26 -20.69 -11.53 14.40
C ARG A 26 -19.47 -10.99 15.17
N PRO A 27 -19.48 -11.06 16.51
CA PRO A 27 -18.40 -10.48 17.31
C PRO A 27 -17.08 -11.21 17.07
N TYR A 28 -16.01 -10.44 16.93
CA TYR A 28 -14.65 -10.99 16.92
C TYR A 28 -14.19 -11.27 18.35
N LEU A 29 -14.05 -12.54 18.69
CA LEU A 29 -13.54 -12.97 20.01
C LEU A 29 -12.01 -13.16 19.97
N PRO A 30 -11.28 -12.89 21.07
CA PRO A 30 -9.83 -13.10 21.12
C PRO A 30 -9.37 -14.52 20.74
N SER A 31 -10.19 -15.54 21.02
CA SER A 31 -9.96 -16.94 20.64
C SER A 31 -9.99 -17.19 19.13
N MET A 32 -10.57 -16.27 18.35
CA MET A 32 -10.63 -16.33 16.89
C MET A 32 -9.40 -15.70 16.23
N ARG A 33 -8.40 -15.26 17.00
CA ARG A 33 -7.19 -14.67 16.44
C ARG A 33 -6.46 -15.70 15.57
N PRO A 34 -6.25 -15.42 14.27
CA PRO A 34 -5.59 -16.37 13.39
C PRO A 34 -4.09 -16.45 13.70
N ALA A 35 -3.46 -17.54 13.27
CA ALA A 35 -2.00 -17.53 13.13
C ALA A 35 -1.59 -16.44 12.14
N LEU A 36 -0.46 -15.80 12.41
CA LEU A 36 -0.01 -14.59 11.70
C LEU A 36 1.11 -14.88 10.69
N TYR A 37 1.38 -16.17 10.42
CA TYR A 37 2.49 -16.64 9.59
C TYR A 37 2.06 -17.91 8.86
N LYS A 38 2.59 -18.11 7.65
CA LYS A 38 2.58 -19.42 6.98
C LYS A 38 3.77 -20.21 7.51
N GLU A 39 3.54 -21.42 7.99
CA GLU A 39 4.60 -22.33 8.42
C GLU A 39 4.69 -23.48 7.42
N TYR A 40 5.75 -23.47 6.61
CA TYR A 40 6.03 -24.54 5.65
C TYR A 40 6.84 -25.66 6.30
N LYS A 41 6.59 -26.91 5.90
CA LYS A 41 7.39 -28.06 6.34
C LYS A 41 8.50 -28.37 5.34
N ASP A 42 9.69 -28.63 5.86
CA ASP A 42 10.82 -29.24 5.13
C ASP A 42 11.26 -28.53 3.82
N LEU A 43 11.10 -27.20 3.74
CA LEU A 43 11.59 -26.43 2.60
C LEU A 43 13.05 -25.98 2.79
N PRO A 44 13.89 -26.03 1.73
CA PRO A 44 15.20 -25.38 1.76
C PRO A 44 15.04 -23.89 2.07
N SER A 45 15.89 -23.37 2.95
CA SER A 45 15.84 -21.97 3.36
C SER A 45 17.17 -21.24 3.21
N VAL A 46 17.07 -19.93 3.02
CA VAL A 46 18.20 -18.99 3.04
C VAL A 46 17.92 -17.96 4.13
N ALA A 47 18.64 -18.06 5.24
CA ALA A 47 18.48 -17.17 6.39
C ALA A 47 19.12 -15.80 6.15
N PHE A 48 18.45 -14.74 6.60
CA PHE A 48 18.94 -13.38 6.43
C PHE A 48 19.99 -13.01 7.47
N GLN A 49 20.91 -12.14 7.07
CA GLN A 49 21.90 -11.52 7.93
C GLN A 49 21.69 -10.00 7.88
N ILE A 50 20.68 -9.52 8.62
CA ILE A 50 20.32 -8.10 8.62
C ILE A 50 21.48 -7.29 9.21
N GLY A 51 22.27 -6.68 8.32
CA GLY A 51 23.37 -5.81 8.68
C GLY A 51 22.90 -4.44 9.21
N ALA A 52 23.86 -3.59 9.57
CA ALA A 52 23.55 -2.23 10.03
C ALA A 52 22.88 -1.38 8.93
N ALA A 53 22.10 -0.38 9.38
CA ALA A 53 21.50 0.64 8.52
C ALA A 53 22.55 1.33 7.64
N ALA A 54 22.21 1.65 6.39
CA ALA A 54 23.16 2.19 5.40
C ALA A 54 23.48 3.67 5.67
N GLY A 55 22.64 4.35 6.47
CA GLY A 55 22.84 5.72 6.89
C GLY A 55 22.37 6.77 5.89
N GLU A 56 22.44 6.50 4.58
CA GLU A 56 22.04 7.42 3.51
C GLU A 56 21.34 6.68 2.35
N PRO A 57 20.45 7.37 1.59
CA PRO A 57 19.96 8.73 1.80
C PRO A 57 19.01 8.84 3.00
N SER A 58 18.69 10.06 3.42
CA SER A 58 17.71 10.27 4.50
C SER A 58 16.32 9.76 4.09
N ALA A 59 15.48 9.44 5.08
CA ALA A 59 14.14 8.93 4.86
C ALA A 59 13.31 9.85 3.94
N LEU A 60 13.31 11.16 4.19
CA LEU A 60 12.54 12.13 3.39
C LEU A 60 13.03 12.25 1.94
N ALA A 61 14.31 11.99 1.67
CA ALA A 61 14.83 11.96 0.31
C ALA A 61 14.41 10.69 -0.44
N ALA A 62 14.27 9.57 0.26
CA ALA A 62 13.86 8.29 -0.31
C ALA A 62 12.34 8.21 -0.60
N ILE A 63 11.52 8.91 0.17
CA ILE A 63 10.05 8.87 0.04
C ILE A 63 9.58 9.59 -1.23
N GLY A 64 8.69 8.93 -1.98
CA GLY A 64 8.01 9.53 -3.13
C GLY A 64 8.91 9.82 -4.34
N SER A 65 10.11 9.23 -4.40
CA SER A 65 11.05 9.40 -5.52
C SER A 65 11.48 8.06 -6.12
N PHE A 66 12.05 8.10 -7.33
CA PHE A 66 12.44 6.89 -8.08
C PHE A 66 13.93 6.89 -8.41
N SER A 67 14.46 5.69 -8.65
CA SER A 67 15.76 5.50 -9.29
C SER A 67 15.54 4.91 -10.68
N ASP A 68 16.39 5.31 -11.62
CA ASP A 68 16.45 4.71 -12.96
C ASP A 68 17.68 3.82 -13.15
N GLU A 69 18.45 3.59 -12.08
CA GLU A 69 19.59 2.70 -12.08
C GLU A 69 19.19 1.26 -12.41
N GLU A 70 19.72 0.77 -13.53
CA GLU A 70 19.53 -0.58 -14.06
C GLU A 70 20.63 -1.49 -13.54
N ARG A 71 20.36 -2.19 -12.45
CA ARG A 71 21.27 -3.19 -11.88
C ARG A 71 20.49 -4.31 -11.21
N ALA A 72 21.11 -5.48 -11.09
CA ALA A 72 20.56 -6.56 -10.28
C ALA A 72 20.79 -6.30 -8.77
N PRO A 73 19.79 -6.61 -7.91
CA PRO A 73 20.02 -6.70 -6.47
C PRO A 73 20.83 -7.96 -6.16
N ASP A 74 21.65 -7.91 -5.11
CA ASP A 74 22.19 -9.09 -4.45
C ASP A 74 21.26 -9.54 -3.31
N LEU A 75 21.58 -10.67 -2.67
CA LEU A 75 20.82 -11.18 -1.54
C LEU A 75 20.71 -10.13 -0.42
N ASN A 76 21.81 -9.52 0.01
CA ASN A 76 21.82 -8.50 1.08
C ASN A 76 20.87 -7.31 0.77
N THR A 77 20.85 -6.84 -0.47
CA THR A 77 19.92 -5.80 -0.93
C THR A 77 18.47 -6.26 -0.80
N LEU A 78 18.17 -7.49 -1.23
CA LEU A 78 16.84 -8.09 -1.13
C LEU A 78 16.39 -8.30 0.33
N GLU A 79 17.30 -8.77 1.20
CA GLU A 79 17.05 -8.94 2.63
C GLU A 79 16.58 -7.64 3.28
N ARG A 80 17.30 -6.55 3.02
CA ARG A 80 16.97 -5.21 3.55
C ARG A 80 15.62 -4.74 3.04
N ILE A 81 15.34 -4.90 1.75
CA ILE A 81 14.05 -4.52 1.16
C ILE A 81 12.92 -5.29 1.85
N LEU A 82 13.01 -6.61 1.95
CA LEU A 82 11.97 -7.45 2.55
C LEU A 82 11.79 -7.16 4.06
N HIS A 83 12.89 -7.08 4.80
CA HIS A 83 12.86 -6.82 6.24
C HIS A 83 12.22 -5.47 6.57
N TYR A 84 12.66 -4.39 5.92
CA TYR A 84 12.13 -3.05 6.19
C TYR A 84 10.79 -2.78 5.51
N SER A 85 10.30 -3.67 4.64
CA SER A 85 8.93 -3.59 4.10
C SER A 85 7.92 -4.35 4.94
N ALA A 86 8.21 -5.62 5.27
CA ALA A 86 7.26 -6.54 5.90
C ALA A 86 7.84 -7.38 7.06
N GLY A 87 9.12 -7.25 7.38
CA GLY A 87 9.77 -7.97 8.47
C GLY A 87 9.35 -7.49 9.87
N ILE A 88 9.68 -8.28 10.88
CA ILE A 88 9.47 -7.91 12.30
C ILE A 88 10.56 -6.92 12.72
N THR A 89 10.18 -5.68 13.02
CA THR A 89 11.13 -4.63 13.45
C THR A 89 11.10 -4.37 14.95
N LYS A 90 10.05 -4.82 15.65
CA LYS A 90 9.89 -4.61 17.10
C LYS A 90 9.23 -5.78 17.79
N LYS A 91 9.59 -5.99 19.05
CA LYS A 91 8.85 -6.84 19.99
C LYS A 91 8.52 -6.03 21.23
N ILE A 92 7.22 -5.84 21.50
CA ILE A 92 6.75 -5.07 22.67
C ILE A 92 5.83 -5.98 23.48
N ARG A 93 6.19 -6.22 24.76
CA ARG A 93 5.41 -7.08 25.68
C ARG A 93 5.05 -8.45 25.07
N GLY A 94 5.99 -9.07 24.37
CA GLY A 94 5.81 -10.37 23.71
C GLY A 94 5.11 -10.33 22.35
N TYR A 95 4.57 -9.19 21.92
CA TYR A 95 3.96 -9.03 20.59
C TYR A 95 5.00 -8.56 19.57
N ALA A 96 5.10 -9.29 18.46
CA ALA A 96 5.91 -8.88 17.30
C ALA A 96 5.13 -7.87 16.44
N PHE A 97 5.77 -6.76 16.10
CA PHE A 97 5.25 -5.75 15.19
C PHE A 97 6.12 -5.70 13.93
N ARG A 98 5.45 -5.64 12.78
CA ARG A 98 6.09 -5.56 11.48
C ARG A 98 6.41 -4.11 11.08
N ALA A 99 7.28 -3.98 10.08
CA ALA A 99 7.78 -2.71 9.56
C ALA A 99 6.66 -1.76 9.10
N ALA A 100 5.66 -2.26 8.37
CA ALA A 100 4.50 -1.49 7.93
C ALA A 100 3.35 -1.50 8.96
N ALA A 101 2.46 -0.50 8.84
CA ALA A 101 1.19 -0.52 9.55
C ALA A 101 0.29 -1.65 9.02
N CYS A 102 -0.63 -2.16 9.83
CA CYS A 102 -1.50 -3.25 9.44
C CYS A 102 -2.82 -3.16 10.22
N THR A 103 -3.92 -3.32 9.51
CA THR A 103 -5.26 -3.24 10.04
C THR A 103 -5.47 -4.35 11.08
N GLY A 104 -5.68 -3.94 12.34
CA GLY A 104 -5.85 -4.87 13.45
C GLY A 104 -4.62 -5.70 13.84
N ALA A 105 -3.44 -5.44 13.24
CA ALA A 105 -2.23 -6.26 13.40
C ALA A 105 -2.47 -7.76 13.14
N LEU A 106 -3.21 -8.05 12.07
CA LEU A 106 -3.58 -9.40 11.62
C LEU A 106 -2.60 -9.98 10.58
N TYR A 107 -1.73 -9.16 10.02
CA TYR A 107 -0.60 -9.52 9.15
C TYR A 107 -0.94 -10.58 8.09
N HIS A 108 -1.87 -10.21 7.21
CA HIS A 108 -2.45 -11.08 6.19
C HIS A 108 -1.78 -10.97 4.82
N ILE A 109 -0.92 -9.97 4.61
CA ILE A 109 -0.15 -9.80 3.38
C ILE A 109 1.13 -10.64 3.45
N GLU A 110 1.36 -11.45 2.41
CA GLU A 110 2.55 -12.26 2.22
C GLU A 110 3.37 -11.73 1.03
N LEU A 111 4.69 -11.91 1.09
CA LEU A 111 5.61 -11.54 0.02
C LEU A 111 6.32 -12.78 -0.52
N TYR A 112 6.34 -12.91 -1.84
CA TYR A 112 7.09 -13.94 -2.56
C TYR A 112 8.13 -13.30 -3.45
N VAL A 113 9.24 -14.01 -3.67
CA VAL A 113 10.34 -13.59 -4.53
C VAL A 113 10.41 -14.55 -5.70
N VAL A 114 10.25 -14.04 -6.92
CA VAL A 114 10.54 -14.77 -8.16
C VAL A 114 11.82 -14.19 -8.74
N CYS A 115 12.90 -14.96 -8.80
CA CYS A 115 14.19 -14.44 -9.23
C CYS A 115 14.96 -15.40 -10.14
N GLY A 116 15.78 -14.79 -11.01
CA GLY A 116 16.90 -15.49 -11.64
C GLY A 116 18.04 -15.74 -10.64
N LYS A 117 19.18 -16.21 -11.14
CA LYS A 117 20.38 -16.36 -10.31
C LYS A 117 20.94 -14.97 -10.01
N ILE A 118 20.95 -14.57 -8.74
CA ILE A 118 21.59 -13.33 -8.27
C ILE A 118 22.74 -13.65 -7.32
N SER A 119 23.56 -12.65 -6.99
CA SER A 119 24.64 -12.84 -6.02
C SER A 119 24.07 -13.26 -4.66
N GLY A 120 24.46 -14.44 -4.18
CA GLY A 120 24.02 -15.00 -2.89
C GLY A 120 22.69 -15.77 -2.91
N LEU A 121 21.94 -15.82 -4.02
CA LEU A 121 20.66 -16.54 -4.09
C LEU A 121 20.48 -17.27 -5.43
N ASP A 122 20.15 -18.56 -5.38
CA ASP A 122 19.84 -19.35 -6.57
C ASP A 122 18.54 -18.90 -7.25
N ALA A 123 18.41 -19.15 -8.55
CA ALA A 123 17.16 -18.92 -9.26
C ALA A 123 16.03 -19.76 -8.64
N GLY A 124 14.87 -19.15 -8.44
CA GLY A 124 13.74 -19.85 -7.81
C GLY A 124 12.53 -18.97 -7.55
N VAL A 125 11.53 -19.62 -6.95
CA VAL A 125 10.38 -18.96 -6.32
C VAL A 125 10.49 -19.19 -4.81
N TYR A 126 10.44 -18.13 -4.03
CA TYR A 126 10.62 -18.16 -2.59
C TYR A 126 9.46 -17.47 -1.87
N HIS A 127 9.09 -17.95 -0.69
CA HIS A 127 8.25 -17.23 0.26
C HIS A 127 9.13 -16.52 1.29
N PHE A 128 8.84 -15.25 1.60
CA PHE A 128 9.51 -14.53 2.68
C PHE A 128 8.84 -14.88 4.02
N ASP A 129 9.59 -15.55 4.89
CA ASP A 129 9.17 -15.85 6.26
C ASP A 129 9.68 -14.76 7.23
N PRO A 130 8.81 -13.83 7.66
CA PRO A 130 9.20 -12.77 8.58
C PRO A 130 9.45 -13.27 10.00
N LYS A 131 8.97 -14.47 10.38
CA LYS A 131 9.20 -15.06 11.70
C LYS A 131 10.60 -15.65 11.80
N GLY A 132 11.01 -16.42 10.80
CA GLY A 132 12.36 -16.97 10.68
C GLY A 132 13.39 -15.99 10.11
N SER A 133 12.95 -14.86 9.56
CA SER A 133 13.81 -13.90 8.84
C SER A 133 14.62 -14.59 7.75
N GLN A 134 13.91 -15.26 6.83
CA GLN A 134 14.50 -16.13 5.82
C GLN A 134 13.65 -16.17 4.55
N LEU A 135 14.22 -16.67 3.45
CA LEU A 135 13.50 -17.09 2.25
C LEU A 135 13.36 -18.60 2.23
N LEU A 136 12.13 -19.09 2.04
CA LEU A 136 11.81 -20.51 1.90
C LEU A 136 11.58 -20.84 0.42
N ARG A 137 12.38 -21.76 -0.15
CA ARG A 137 12.34 -22.06 -1.58
C ARG A 137 11.18 -22.99 -1.93
N LEU A 138 10.22 -22.49 -2.69
CA LEU A 138 9.04 -23.21 -3.19
C LEU A 138 9.32 -23.90 -4.53
N ARG A 139 10.11 -23.26 -5.39
CA ARG A 139 10.53 -23.80 -6.70
C ARG A 139 11.99 -23.53 -6.94
N GLU A 140 12.68 -24.49 -7.54
CA GLU A 140 14.03 -24.33 -8.08
C GLU A 140 13.95 -23.94 -9.56
N GLY A 141 14.92 -23.13 -10.01
CA GLY A 141 15.06 -22.73 -11.41
C GLY A 141 14.52 -21.32 -11.69
N ASP A 142 14.87 -20.76 -12.84
CA ASP A 142 14.43 -19.43 -13.26
C ASP A 142 12.99 -19.49 -13.81
N HIS A 143 12.04 -18.98 -13.02
CA HIS A 143 10.61 -18.93 -13.38
C HIS A 143 10.16 -17.51 -13.78
N ARG A 144 11.09 -16.58 -14.02
CA ARG A 144 10.75 -15.19 -14.36
C ARG A 144 9.91 -15.09 -15.64
N THR A 145 10.13 -15.97 -16.62
CA THR A 145 9.33 -15.96 -17.85
C THR A 145 7.88 -16.36 -17.63
N ALA A 146 7.58 -17.25 -16.67
CA ALA A 146 6.20 -17.59 -16.32
C ALA A 146 5.47 -16.36 -15.75
N LEU A 147 6.17 -15.55 -14.94
CA LEU A 147 5.62 -14.31 -14.41
C LEU A 147 5.47 -13.24 -15.51
N ALA A 148 6.43 -13.13 -16.42
CA ALA A 148 6.34 -12.25 -17.59
C ALA A 148 5.15 -12.62 -18.47
N GLU A 149 4.94 -13.91 -18.78
CA GLU A 149 3.78 -14.42 -19.53
C GLU A 149 2.45 -14.11 -18.81
N ALA A 150 2.37 -14.31 -17.49
CA ALA A 150 1.20 -13.93 -16.69
C ALA A 150 0.92 -12.42 -16.74
N SER A 151 1.94 -11.58 -16.92
CA SER A 151 1.82 -10.13 -17.12
C SER A 151 1.68 -9.70 -18.59
N ALA A 152 1.33 -10.63 -19.48
CA ALA A 152 1.21 -10.41 -20.93
C ALA A 152 2.49 -9.85 -21.59
N GLY A 153 3.64 -10.34 -21.17
CA GLY A 153 4.95 -9.93 -21.70
C GLY A 153 5.38 -8.56 -21.22
N ASN A 154 4.99 -8.13 -20.02
CA ASN A 154 5.42 -6.86 -19.46
C ASN A 154 6.97 -6.78 -19.42
N GLU A 155 7.55 -5.85 -20.17
CA GLU A 155 9.00 -5.68 -20.32
C GLU A 155 9.71 -5.47 -18.97
N THR A 156 9.09 -4.74 -18.04
CA THR A 156 9.70 -4.52 -16.73
C THR A 156 9.75 -5.79 -15.88
N VAL A 157 8.81 -6.71 -16.05
CA VAL A 157 8.83 -8.03 -15.39
C VAL A 157 9.82 -8.95 -16.10
N LEU A 158 9.83 -8.94 -17.43
CA LEU A 158 10.69 -9.79 -18.26
C LEU A 158 12.18 -9.52 -18.04
N HIS A 159 12.55 -8.25 -17.87
CA HIS A 159 13.92 -7.81 -17.65
C HIS A 159 14.32 -7.70 -16.17
N ALA A 160 13.40 -7.92 -15.23
CA ALA A 160 13.73 -7.82 -13.82
C ALA A 160 14.53 -9.06 -13.35
N PRO A 161 15.69 -8.89 -12.70
CA PRO A 161 16.40 -9.98 -12.03
C PRO A 161 15.59 -10.60 -10.89
N VAL A 162 14.78 -9.78 -10.22
CA VAL A 162 13.91 -10.17 -9.10
C VAL A 162 12.56 -9.48 -9.24
N THR A 163 11.47 -10.22 -9.05
CA THR A 163 10.13 -9.64 -8.89
C THR A 163 9.55 -10.05 -7.55
N ILE A 164 9.08 -9.08 -6.78
CA ILE A 164 8.34 -9.35 -5.53
C ILE A 164 6.85 -9.46 -5.86
N VAL A 165 6.21 -10.54 -5.42
CA VAL A 165 4.77 -10.75 -5.57
C VAL A 165 4.09 -10.56 -4.23
N TYR A 166 3.09 -9.69 -4.20
CA TYR A 166 2.25 -9.44 -3.04
C TYR A 166 1.00 -10.29 -3.13
N THR A 167 0.65 -10.96 -2.05
CA THR A 167 -0.59 -11.73 -1.94
C THR A 167 -1.30 -11.44 -0.62
N ASP A 168 -2.54 -11.90 -0.49
CA ASP A 168 -3.35 -11.76 0.71
C ASP A 168 -3.95 -13.10 1.16
N VAL A 169 -3.52 -13.59 2.32
CA VAL A 169 -4.19 -14.65 3.08
C VAL A 169 -5.43 -14.04 3.77
N TYR A 170 -6.37 -13.64 2.93
CA TYR A 170 -7.44 -12.66 3.23
C TYR A 170 -8.32 -13.08 4.40
N TRP A 171 -8.50 -14.38 4.64
CA TRP A 171 -9.31 -14.91 5.73
C TRP A 171 -8.78 -14.47 7.10
N ARG A 172 -7.46 -14.25 7.26
CA ARG A 172 -6.88 -13.72 8.50
C ARG A 172 -7.46 -12.35 8.87
N ASN A 173 -7.70 -11.50 7.88
CA ASN A 173 -8.36 -10.20 8.06
C ASN A 173 -9.89 -10.37 8.16
N ALA A 174 -10.46 -11.19 7.27
CA ALA A 174 -11.91 -11.35 7.11
C ALA A 174 -12.58 -11.97 8.34
N ILE A 175 -11.90 -12.81 9.13
CA ILE A 175 -12.42 -13.28 10.43
C ILE A 175 -12.88 -12.10 11.31
N LYS A 176 -12.13 -10.98 11.28
CA LYS A 176 -12.47 -9.78 12.06
C LYS A 176 -13.32 -8.79 11.27
N TYR A 177 -12.95 -8.50 10.03
CA TYR A 177 -13.51 -7.38 9.26
C TYR A 177 -14.48 -7.79 8.15
N GLN A 178 -14.77 -9.10 8.03
CA GLN A 178 -15.75 -9.68 7.11
C GLN A 178 -15.51 -9.17 5.67
N ALA A 179 -16.57 -8.74 4.97
CA ALA A 179 -16.47 -8.25 3.59
C ALA A 179 -15.53 -7.05 3.41
N ARG A 180 -15.31 -6.23 4.46
CA ARG A 180 -14.41 -5.05 4.39
C ARG A 180 -12.94 -5.45 4.26
N ALA A 181 -12.60 -6.72 4.53
CA ALA A 181 -11.24 -7.24 4.40
C ALA A 181 -10.63 -7.02 3.02
N TYR A 182 -11.42 -7.04 1.94
CA TYR A 182 -10.88 -6.82 0.59
C TYR A 182 -10.36 -5.39 0.38
N ARG A 183 -10.93 -4.37 1.07
CA ARG A 183 -10.32 -3.03 1.13
C ARG A 183 -8.99 -3.09 1.85
N HIS A 184 -8.96 -3.82 2.97
CA HIS A 184 -7.76 -3.94 3.81
C HIS A 184 -6.62 -4.67 3.10
N SER A 185 -6.91 -5.57 2.15
CA SER A 185 -5.91 -6.17 1.26
C SER A 185 -5.03 -5.10 0.61
N PHE A 186 -5.63 -4.02 0.10
CA PHE A 186 -4.93 -2.92 -0.56
C PHE A 186 -4.42 -1.85 0.41
N TRP A 187 -5.09 -1.66 1.55
CA TRP A 187 -4.59 -0.78 2.61
C TRP A 187 -3.27 -1.28 3.18
N ASP A 188 -3.26 -2.54 3.61
CA ASP A 188 -2.10 -3.11 4.28
C ASP A 188 -0.98 -3.37 3.26
N SER A 189 -1.28 -3.89 2.07
CA SER A 189 -0.27 -4.04 1.00
C SER A 189 0.28 -2.70 0.53
N GLY A 190 -0.56 -1.65 0.45
CA GLY A 190 -0.11 -0.29 0.08
C GLY A 190 0.86 0.30 1.10
N THR A 191 0.65 0.08 2.40
CA THR A 191 1.61 0.54 3.42
C THR A 191 2.93 -0.25 3.39
N ILE A 192 2.90 -1.54 3.08
CA ILE A 192 4.10 -2.36 2.86
C ILE A 192 4.84 -1.87 1.60
N LEU A 193 4.09 -1.61 0.53
CA LEU A 193 4.62 -1.13 -0.74
C LEU A 193 5.25 0.26 -0.59
N ALA A 194 4.68 1.15 0.22
CA ALA A 194 5.27 2.45 0.53
C ALA A 194 6.68 2.32 1.14
N ASN A 195 6.86 1.41 2.10
CA ASN A 195 8.18 1.09 2.67
C ASN A 195 9.09 0.49 1.60
N MET A 196 8.61 -0.47 0.81
CA MET A 196 9.39 -1.13 -0.24
C MET A 196 9.94 -0.14 -1.26
N LEU A 197 9.08 0.75 -1.78
CA LEU A 197 9.49 1.73 -2.78
C LEU A 197 10.50 2.72 -2.21
N ALA A 198 10.34 3.14 -0.95
CA ALA A 198 11.33 3.99 -0.29
C ALA A 198 12.66 3.23 -0.08
N MET A 199 12.63 1.96 0.32
CA MET A 199 13.83 1.14 0.50
C MET A 199 14.56 0.91 -0.82
N VAL A 200 13.83 0.54 -1.87
CA VAL A 200 14.35 0.39 -3.23
C VAL A 200 15.02 1.68 -3.70
N LYS A 201 14.36 2.83 -3.49
CA LYS A 201 14.95 4.13 -3.82
C LYS A 201 16.22 4.40 -3.02
N SER A 202 16.22 4.14 -1.71
CA SER A 202 17.39 4.34 -0.84
C SER A 202 18.60 3.48 -1.25
N LEU A 203 18.34 2.33 -1.87
CA LEU A 203 19.35 1.41 -2.38
C LEU A 203 19.68 1.66 -3.86
N SER A 204 19.22 2.77 -4.44
CA SER A 204 19.44 3.13 -5.85
C SER A 204 19.06 2.00 -6.80
N LEU A 205 17.86 1.44 -6.61
CA LEU A 205 17.27 0.44 -7.49
C LEU A 205 16.03 1.00 -8.18
N ARG A 206 15.81 0.55 -9.41
CA ARG A 206 14.54 0.73 -10.11
C ARG A 206 13.47 -0.22 -9.55
N ALA A 207 12.25 0.28 -9.41
CA ALA A 207 11.06 -0.57 -9.26
C ALA A 207 9.86 0.02 -10.02
N THR A 208 8.98 -0.86 -10.45
CA THR A 208 7.68 -0.54 -11.04
C THR A 208 6.61 -1.35 -10.32
N VAL A 209 5.45 -0.76 -10.05
CA VAL A 209 4.28 -1.48 -9.52
C VAL A 209 3.45 -1.96 -10.69
N VAL A 210 3.38 -3.28 -10.88
CA VAL A 210 2.67 -3.92 -11.97
C VAL A 210 1.35 -4.47 -11.45
N MET A 211 0.25 -3.95 -12.00
CA MET A 211 -1.11 -4.33 -11.62
C MET A 211 -1.80 -5.15 -12.70
N GLY A 212 -1.32 -5.15 -13.95
CA GLY A 212 -1.81 -5.98 -15.05
C GLY A 212 -1.15 -7.36 -15.05
N PHE A 213 -1.86 -8.36 -14.54
CA PHE A 213 -1.43 -9.76 -14.58
C PHE A 213 -2.63 -10.69 -14.48
N VAL A 214 -2.49 -11.90 -15.02
CA VAL A 214 -3.47 -12.98 -14.93
C VAL A 214 -3.40 -13.61 -13.53
N ASP A 215 -4.40 -13.32 -12.69
CA ASP A 215 -4.39 -13.67 -11.26
C ASP A 215 -4.19 -15.19 -11.04
N LYS A 216 -4.91 -16.02 -11.81
CA LYS A 216 -4.80 -17.48 -11.71
C LYS A 216 -3.41 -18.02 -12.08
N ASP A 217 -2.71 -17.38 -13.03
CA ASP A 217 -1.40 -17.84 -13.50
C ASP A 217 -0.32 -17.48 -12.48
N VAL A 218 -0.45 -16.31 -11.85
CA VAL A 218 0.38 -15.93 -10.69
C VAL A 218 0.15 -16.88 -9.52
N ALA A 219 -1.11 -17.19 -9.18
CA ALA A 219 -1.43 -18.14 -8.11
C ALA A 219 -0.84 -19.53 -8.38
N TYR A 220 -0.96 -20.03 -9.62
CA TYR A 220 -0.38 -21.31 -10.04
C TYR A 220 1.16 -21.33 -9.95
N LEU A 221 1.81 -20.22 -10.34
CA LEU A 221 3.25 -20.07 -10.19
C LEU A 221 3.68 -20.13 -8.72
N LEU A 222 2.93 -19.51 -7.81
CA LEU A 222 3.28 -19.52 -6.39
C LEU A 222 2.87 -20.80 -5.66
N GLY A 223 2.02 -21.64 -6.26
CA GLY A 223 1.48 -22.83 -5.60
C GLY A 223 0.50 -22.49 -4.48
N ILE A 224 -0.29 -21.43 -4.67
CA ILE A 224 -1.29 -20.99 -3.68
C ILE A 224 -2.70 -21.30 -4.16
N ASP A 225 -3.57 -21.69 -3.23
CA ASP A 225 -4.98 -21.90 -3.48
C ASP A 225 -5.72 -20.55 -3.50
N PRO A 226 -6.38 -20.16 -4.61
CA PRO A 226 -7.17 -18.93 -4.68
C PRO A 226 -8.34 -18.86 -3.67
N MET A 227 -8.72 -19.97 -3.05
CA MET A 227 -9.68 -19.99 -1.95
C MET A 227 -9.06 -19.55 -0.62
N GLU A 228 -7.74 -19.62 -0.47
CA GLU A 228 -7.01 -19.29 0.76
C GLU A 228 -6.26 -17.95 0.63
N GLU A 229 -5.71 -17.67 -0.56
CA GLU A 229 -4.74 -16.61 -0.77
C GLU A 229 -4.84 -15.96 -2.15
N LEU A 230 -4.82 -14.63 -2.21
CA LEU A 230 -5.15 -13.85 -3.40
C LEU A 230 -3.95 -13.03 -3.90
N PRO A 231 -3.53 -13.12 -5.16
CA PRO A 231 -2.52 -12.22 -5.73
C PRO A 231 -3.00 -10.76 -5.79
N LEU A 232 -2.12 -9.81 -5.44
CA LEU A 232 -2.46 -8.39 -5.36
C LEU A 232 -1.66 -7.50 -6.33
N ALA A 233 -0.34 -7.64 -6.37
CA ALA A 233 0.57 -6.79 -7.14
C ALA A 233 1.90 -7.49 -7.42
N LEU A 234 2.56 -7.11 -8.52
CA LEU A 234 3.95 -7.49 -8.79
C LEU A 234 4.85 -6.25 -8.69
N VAL A 235 6.06 -6.42 -8.18
CA VAL A 235 7.05 -5.34 -8.06
C VAL A 235 8.39 -5.84 -8.61
N PRO A 236 8.61 -5.76 -9.94
CA PRO A 236 9.92 -5.97 -10.53
C PRO A 236 10.95 -4.99 -9.96
N LEU A 237 12.12 -5.53 -9.59
CA LEU A 237 13.24 -4.82 -8.99
C LEU A 237 14.48 -4.91 -9.88
N GLY A 238 15.10 -3.78 -10.15
CA GLY A 238 16.26 -3.69 -11.03
C GLY A 238 15.91 -3.93 -12.50
N ALA A 239 16.94 -4.08 -13.32
CA ALA A 239 16.82 -4.46 -14.72
C ALA A 239 18.13 -5.14 -15.18
N GLU A 240 17.99 -6.10 -16.10
CA GLU A 240 19.08 -6.76 -16.81
C GLU A 240 18.93 -6.51 -18.32
N ALA A 241 20.05 -6.32 -19.02
CA ALA A 241 20.03 -6.11 -20.46
C ALA A 241 19.50 -7.33 -21.23
N ALA A 242 19.82 -8.54 -20.76
CA ALA A 242 19.27 -9.78 -21.30
C ALA A 242 17.94 -10.10 -20.59
N PRO A 243 16.86 -10.39 -21.32
CA PRO A 243 15.60 -10.81 -20.72
C PRO A 243 15.74 -12.21 -20.09
N ALA A 244 14.82 -12.54 -19.19
CA ALA A 244 14.67 -13.90 -18.70
C ALA A 244 14.49 -14.89 -19.87
N GLN A 245 15.18 -16.02 -19.80
CA GLN A 245 15.12 -17.03 -20.86
C GLN A 245 13.98 -18.01 -20.59
N LYS A 246 13.23 -18.33 -21.65
CA LYS A 246 12.10 -19.26 -21.55
C LYS A 246 12.60 -20.65 -21.20
N ALA A 247 12.09 -21.20 -20.09
CA ALA A 247 12.29 -22.60 -19.80
C ALA A 247 11.61 -23.46 -20.88
N GLY A 248 12.32 -24.46 -21.42
CA GLY A 248 11.79 -25.36 -22.45
C GLY A 248 10.69 -26.32 -21.96
N SER A 249 10.45 -26.39 -20.65
CA SER A 249 9.48 -27.30 -20.01
C SER A 249 8.26 -26.55 -19.49
N LYS A 250 7.08 -27.19 -19.57
CA LYS A 250 5.84 -26.69 -18.96
C LYS A 250 6.03 -26.54 -17.45
N LEU A 251 5.49 -25.46 -16.87
CA LEU A 251 5.49 -25.24 -15.43
C LEU A 251 4.73 -26.38 -14.72
N ALA A 252 5.41 -27.09 -13.83
CA ALA A 252 4.79 -28.15 -13.03
C ALA A 252 3.93 -27.56 -11.90
N GLU A 253 2.87 -28.24 -11.52
CA GLU A 253 2.09 -27.88 -10.33
C GLU A 253 2.89 -28.18 -9.06
N ILE A 254 2.72 -27.34 -8.04
CA ILE A 254 3.23 -27.59 -6.68
C ILE A 254 2.09 -27.34 -5.70
N ASP A 255 2.07 -28.09 -4.60
CA ASP A 255 1.23 -27.82 -3.43
C ASP A 255 2.11 -27.89 -2.19
N PRO A 256 2.81 -26.79 -1.85
CA PRO A 256 3.63 -26.74 -0.65
C PRO A 256 2.77 -26.98 0.60
N ASP A 257 3.21 -27.90 1.46
CA ASP A 257 2.55 -28.14 2.74
C ASP A 257 2.85 -26.98 3.70
N TRP A 258 1.84 -26.13 3.91
CA TRP A 258 1.91 -24.99 4.82
C TRP A 258 0.70 -24.97 5.73
N GLU A 259 0.88 -24.48 6.95
CA GLU A 259 -0.19 -24.35 7.95
C GLU A 259 -0.18 -22.95 8.60
N PRO A 260 -1.32 -22.49 9.16
CA PRO A 260 -2.63 -23.13 9.08
C PRO A 260 -3.36 -22.83 7.76
N LYS A 261 -3.86 -23.85 7.07
CA LYS A 261 -4.85 -23.70 5.97
C LYS A 261 -6.27 -23.70 6.54
N THR A 262 -7.22 -22.96 5.94
CA THR A 262 -8.64 -23.14 6.32
C THR A 262 -9.22 -24.42 5.74
N ASN A 263 -8.62 -24.94 4.65
CA ASN A 263 -9.09 -26.09 3.88
C ASN A 263 -10.55 -25.91 3.44
N GLY A 264 -10.90 -24.68 3.02
CA GLY A 264 -12.25 -24.31 2.62
C GLY A 264 -13.29 -24.25 3.75
N ARG A 265 -12.89 -24.41 5.02
CA ARG A 265 -13.83 -24.40 6.17
C ARG A 265 -14.29 -23.00 6.56
N LEU A 266 -13.59 -21.96 6.09
CA LEU A 266 -13.95 -20.57 6.32
C LEU A 266 -14.22 -19.90 4.97
N GLU A 267 -15.49 -19.55 4.74
CA GLU A 267 -15.91 -18.90 3.50
C GLU A 267 -16.22 -17.43 3.72
N PHE A 268 -15.70 -16.57 2.84
CA PHE A 268 -16.06 -15.16 2.76
C PHE A 268 -16.51 -14.81 1.33
N PRO A 269 -17.74 -15.21 0.93
CA PRO A 269 -18.16 -15.18 -0.48
C PRO A 269 -18.10 -13.81 -1.13
N VAL A 270 -18.31 -12.74 -0.35
CA VAL A 270 -18.21 -11.37 -0.87
C VAL A 270 -16.77 -11.03 -1.24
N VAL A 271 -15.78 -11.45 -0.44
CA VAL A 271 -14.35 -11.23 -0.72
C VAL A 271 -13.91 -12.03 -1.94
N SER A 272 -14.29 -13.31 -2.00
CA SER A 272 -13.97 -14.18 -3.14
C SER A 272 -14.61 -13.67 -4.44
N ARG A 273 -15.89 -13.28 -4.39
CA ARG A 273 -16.60 -12.70 -5.55
C ARG A 273 -15.94 -11.43 -6.04
N ILE A 274 -15.71 -10.47 -5.14
CA ILE A 274 -15.13 -9.19 -5.57
C ILE A 274 -13.69 -9.34 -6.09
N HIS A 275 -12.93 -10.29 -5.56
CA HIS A 275 -11.64 -10.63 -6.13
C HIS A 275 -11.81 -11.16 -7.56
N GLN A 276 -12.73 -12.08 -7.80
CA GLN A 276 -13.01 -12.62 -9.13
C GLN A 276 -13.43 -11.53 -10.13
N GLU A 277 -14.32 -10.61 -9.76
CA GLU A 277 -14.78 -9.51 -10.63
C GLU A 277 -13.63 -8.58 -11.05
N THR A 278 -12.61 -8.46 -10.21
CA THR A 278 -11.45 -7.58 -10.45
C THR A 278 -10.25 -8.31 -11.05
N SER A 279 -10.36 -9.62 -11.25
CA SER A 279 -9.28 -10.45 -11.79
C SER A 279 -9.23 -10.40 -13.32
N LEU A 280 -8.02 -10.46 -13.86
CA LEU A 280 -7.78 -10.62 -15.29
C LEU A 280 -7.51 -12.09 -15.56
N THR A 281 -8.08 -12.63 -16.63
CA THR A 281 -8.23 -14.09 -16.78
C THR A 281 -7.34 -14.71 -17.84
N ASN A 282 -6.74 -13.88 -18.70
CA ASN A 282 -5.83 -14.27 -19.76
C ASN A 282 -4.94 -13.09 -20.23
N PRO A 283 -3.81 -13.36 -20.91
CA PRO A 283 -2.88 -12.32 -21.36
C PRO A 283 -3.48 -11.25 -22.29
N ASP A 284 -4.47 -11.60 -23.12
CA ASP A 284 -5.14 -10.63 -24.00
C ASP A 284 -5.95 -9.61 -23.18
N SER A 285 -6.64 -10.08 -22.13
CA SER A 285 -7.36 -9.20 -21.20
C SER A 285 -6.42 -8.26 -20.43
N VAL A 286 -5.21 -8.72 -20.09
CA VAL A 286 -4.17 -7.88 -19.47
C VAL A 286 -3.68 -6.83 -20.47
N SER A 287 -3.36 -7.24 -21.69
CA SER A 287 -2.91 -6.32 -22.75
C SER A 287 -3.95 -5.25 -23.05
N ALA A 288 -5.22 -5.65 -23.20
CA ALA A 288 -6.33 -4.74 -23.43
C ALA A 288 -6.52 -3.77 -22.26
N TRP A 289 -6.43 -4.25 -21.02
CA TRP A 289 -6.54 -3.43 -19.82
C TRP A 289 -5.43 -2.38 -19.72
N VAL A 290 -4.17 -2.79 -19.94
CA VAL A 290 -3.03 -1.86 -19.94
C VAL A 290 -3.18 -0.84 -21.06
N GLN A 291 -3.51 -1.26 -22.29
CA GLN A 291 -3.68 -0.35 -23.43
C GLN A 291 -4.82 0.65 -23.22
N ALA A 292 -5.96 0.23 -22.66
CA ALA A 292 -7.09 1.09 -22.35
C ALA A 292 -6.70 2.25 -21.41
N SER A 293 -5.74 2.02 -20.51
CA SER A 293 -5.22 3.08 -19.64
C SER A 293 -4.39 4.16 -20.35
N THR A 294 -3.83 3.84 -21.53
CA THR A 294 -2.85 4.70 -22.22
C THR A 294 -3.47 5.66 -23.24
N SER A 295 -4.72 5.47 -23.64
CA SER A 295 -5.33 6.06 -24.84
C SER A 295 -6.14 7.35 -24.61
N LYS A 296 -6.10 7.97 -23.42
CA LYS A 296 -6.83 9.22 -23.13
C LYS A 296 -5.90 10.39 -22.79
N SER A 297 -6.33 11.59 -23.21
CA SER A 297 -5.61 12.88 -23.24
C SER A 297 -5.06 13.36 -21.88
N GLU A 298 -4.02 14.20 -21.93
CA GLU A 298 -3.48 14.95 -20.80
C GLU A 298 -4.58 15.71 -20.04
N GLY A 299 -4.57 15.59 -18.71
CA GLY A 299 -5.43 16.38 -17.85
C GLY A 299 -5.04 17.87 -17.89
N PRO A 300 -6.00 18.79 -17.65
CA PRO A 300 -5.73 20.22 -17.68
C PRO A 300 -4.66 20.61 -16.65
N LYS A 301 -3.67 21.39 -17.09
CA LYS A 301 -2.73 22.08 -16.20
C LYS A 301 -3.53 23.06 -15.35
N THR A 302 -3.59 22.85 -14.05
CA THR A 302 -4.36 23.70 -13.13
C THR A 302 -3.39 24.61 -12.40
N GLN A 303 -3.59 25.93 -12.50
CA GLN A 303 -2.87 26.89 -11.65
C GLN A 303 -3.31 26.72 -10.19
N VAL A 304 -2.36 26.83 -9.25
CA VAL A 304 -2.65 26.81 -7.82
C VAL A 304 -3.32 28.12 -7.41
N ASN A 305 -4.65 28.19 -7.50
CA ASN A 305 -5.42 29.28 -6.90
C ASN A 305 -5.70 28.97 -5.41
N GLY A 306 -4.64 28.90 -4.61
CA GLY A 306 -4.70 28.55 -3.18
C GLY A 306 -3.51 29.10 -2.39
N LEU A 307 -3.53 28.95 -1.06
CA LEU A 307 -2.42 29.32 -0.18
C LEU A 307 -1.20 28.45 -0.53
N PRO A 308 -0.08 29.00 -1.02
CA PRO A 308 1.11 28.20 -1.32
C PRO A 308 1.67 27.51 -0.07
N LEU A 309 2.11 26.26 -0.22
CA LEU A 309 2.77 25.50 0.82
C LEU A 309 4.26 25.36 0.52
N ASN A 310 5.08 26.00 1.35
CA ASN A 310 6.53 25.90 1.28
C ASN A 310 7.01 24.77 2.20
N THR A 311 7.79 23.84 1.66
CA THR A 311 8.44 22.79 2.44
C THR A 311 9.56 23.36 3.31
N LEU A 312 10.03 22.56 4.27
CA LEU A 312 11.26 22.87 4.99
C LEU A 312 12.41 23.03 3.99
N PRO A 313 13.32 24.01 4.20
CA PRO A 313 14.52 24.11 3.39
C PRO A 313 15.41 22.88 3.60
N ASP A 314 16.20 22.51 2.60
CA ASP A 314 17.07 21.32 2.65
C ASP A 314 17.99 21.28 3.87
N SER A 315 18.47 22.45 4.32
CA SER A 315 19.32 22.57 5.51
C SER A 315 18.62 22.22 6.83
N ALA A 316 17.28 22.28 6.86
CA ALA A 316 16.45 21.96 8.02
C ALA A 316 15.80 20.58 7.95
N LEU A 317 15.97 19.84 6.84
CA LEU A 317 15.42 18.49 6.71
C LEU A 317 16.13 17.52 7.67
N PRO A 318 15.38 16.70 8.42
CA PRO A 318 15.93 15.60 9.20
C PRO A 318 16.80 14.66 8.35
N LYS A 319 17.90 14.21 8.95
CA LYS A 319 18.90 13.35 8.30
C LYS A 319 18.82 11.88 8.71
N ASP A 320 17.79 11.49 9.47
CA ASP A 320 17.59 10.10 9.86
C ASP A 320 17.48 9.19 8.63
N SER A 321 18.16 8.05 8.67
CA SER A 321 18.07 7.05 7.61
C SER A 321 16.67 6.44 7.55
N LEU A 322 16.31 5.90 6.40
CA LEU A 322 15.01 5.27 6.21
C LEU A 322 14.79 4.09 7.17
N GLU A 323 15.80 3.25 7.37
CA GLU A 323 15.75 2.10 8.28
C GLU A 323 15.44 2.56 9.71
N ARG A 324 16.14 3.60 10.18
CA ARG A 324 15.90 4.16 11.52
C ARG A 324 14.48 4.71 11.66
N VAL A 325 13.93 5.35 10.62
CA VAL A 325 12.56 5.83 10.63
C VAL A 325 11.56 4.68 10.65
N ILE A 326 11.78 3.61 9.87
CA ILE A 326 10.94 2.41 9.84
C ILE A 326 10.98 1.68 11.20
N GLU A 327 12.16 1.55 11.79
CA GLU A 327 12.37 1.04 13.15
C GLU A 327 11.84 1.99 14.21
N GLY A 328 11.73 3.28 13.95
CA GLY A 328 11.11 4.26 14.86
C GLY A 328 9.58 4.23 14.80
N ARG A 329 9.03 3.91 13.62
CA ARG A 329 7.60 4.02 13.32
C ARG A 329 6.74 3.07 14.15
N GLY A 330 5.69 3.62 14.73
CA GLY A 330 4.54 2.92 15.32
C GLY A 330 3.24 3.50 14.80
N SER A 331 2.09 2.91 15.12
CA SER A 331 0.82 3.65 15.01
C SER A 331 0.60 4.37 16.33
N SER A 332 0.47 5.69 16.27
CA SER A 332 0.29 6.53 17.46
C SER A 332 -0.97 6.12 18.22
N ARG A 333 -0.89 6.04 19.55
CA ARG A 333 -2.01 5.60 20.40
C ARG A 333 -2.79 6.75 21.01
N ALA A 334 -2.18 7.93 21.09
CA ALA A 334 -2.79 9.19 21.50
C ALA A 334 -1.96 10.37 20.97
N PHE A 335 -2.60 11.52 20.79
CA PHE A 335 -1.94 12.78 20.45
C PHE A 335 -2.10 13.79 21.60
N SER A 336 -1.15 14.69 21.79
CA SER A 336 -1.19 15.71 22.85
C SER A 336 -2.03 16.96 22.49
N ARG A 337 -2.52 17.04 21.24
CA ARG A 337 -3.17 18.21 20.62
C ARG A 337 -2.25 19.42 20.39
N ASP A 338 -0.96 19.30 20.70
CA ASP A 338 0.02 20.32 20.37
C ASP A 338 0.06 20.56 18.86
N PRO A 339 0.27 21.81 18.42
CA PRO A 339 0.32 22.13 17.00
C PRO A 339 1.56 21.55 16.33
N ILE A 340 1.45 21.32 15.02
CA ILE A 340 2.60 21.13 14.14
C ILE A 340 2.83 22.40 13.33
N THR A 341 4.06 22.64 12.88
CA THR A 341 4.39 23.78 12.02
C THR A 341 3.85 23.58 10.60
N LEU A 342 3.54 24.67 9.90
CA LEU A 342 3.02 24.63 8.53
C LEU A 342 4.02 24.00 7.53
N ASP A 343 5.31 24.28 7.70
CA ASP A 343 6.39 23.73 6.86
C ASP A 343 6.57 22.21 7.03
N ARG A 344 6.35 21.66 8.23
CA ARG A 344 6.31 20.21 8.49
C ARG A 344 5.11 19.57 7.82
N LEU A 345 3.92 20.19 7.91
CA LEU A 345 2.75 19.73 7.17
C LEU A 345 3.01 19.75 5.65
N ALA A 346 3.56 20.85 5.13
CA ALA A 346 3.89 20.99 3.72
C ALA A 346 4.90 19.92 3.27
N THR A 347 5.96 19.69 4.06
CA THR A 347 6.99 18.66 3.77
C THR A 347 6.40 17.26 3.79
N LEU A 348 5.54 16.95 4.78
CA LEU A 348 4.84 15.66 4.86
C LEU A 348 3.97 15.43 3.62
N LEU A 349 3.14 16.41 3.26
CA LEU A 349 2.27 16.33 2.08
C LEU A 349 3.11 16.19 0.81
N ASP A 350 4.17 16.99 0.65
CA ASP A 350 5.02 16.96 -0.55
C ASP A 350 5.67 15.59 -0.79
N ARG A 351 6.12 14.91 0.27
CA ARG A 351 6.72 13.59 0.16
C ARG A 351 5.67 12.49 -0.01
N SER A 352 4.50 12.63 0.62
CA SER A 352 3.46 11.59 0.60
C SER A 352 2.58 11.59 -0.64
N ILE A 353 2.39 12.72 -1.33
CA ILE A 353 1.45 12.83 -2.47
C ILE A 353 2.16 12.85 -3.83
N ARG A 354 3.16 11.98 -3.98
CA ARG A 354 3.91 11.80 -5.23
C ARG A 354 3.34 10.64 -6.06
N PRO A 355 3.46 10.68 -7.40
CA PRO A 355 3.02 9.56 -8.23
C PRO A 355 3.88 8.33 -7.94
N ILE A 356 3.32 7.13 -8.06
CA ILE A 356 4.08 5.87 -8.15
C ILE A 356 4.46 5.52 -9.60
N ARG A 357 5.49 4.69 -9.82
CA ARG A 357 5.79 4.15 -11.16
C ARG A 357 4.96 2.89 -11.39
N THR A 358 4.18 2.84 -12.46
CA THR A 358 3.23 1.75 -12.74
C THR A 358 3.27 1.27 -14.19
N ASP A 359 2.72 0.08 -14.46
CA ASP A 359 2.50 -0.48 -15.80
C ASP A 359 1.29 0.12 -16.53
N TYR A 360 0.36 0.71 -15.79
CA TYR A 360 -0.74 1.50 -16.36
C TYR A 360 -0.40 2.99 -16.38
N ARG A 361 -0.88 3.71 -17.41
CA ARG A 361 -0.70 5.16 -17.50
C ARG A 361 -1.66 5.86 -16.55
N ARG A 362 -1.13 6.84 -15.82
CA ARG A 362 -1.91 7.76 -14.98
C ARG A 362 -2.29 8.96 -15.81
N LEU A 363 -3.58 9.15 -16.03
CA LEU A 363 -4.10 10.37 -16.65
C LEU A 363 -4.12 11.52 -15.64
N LYS A 364 -4.40 11.19 -14.38
CA LYS A 364 -4.37 12.04 -13.16
C LYS A 364 -4.01 11.14 -11.96
N ALA A 365 -3.70 11.74 -10.81
CA ALA A 365 -3.69 10.98 -9.56
C ALA A 365 -5.09 10.38 -9.33
N LEU A 366 -5.16 9.10 -8.97
CA LEU A 366 -6.41 8.41 -8.65
C LEU A 366 -6.96 8.87 -7.30
N ALA A 367 -6.09 9.38 -6.42
CA ALA A 367 -6.44 9.97 -5.14
C ALA A 367 -6.19 11.49 -5.11
N GLN A 368 -7.25 12.24 -4.82
CA GLN A 368 -7.23 13.63 -4.39
C GLN A 368 -7.08 13.70 -2.86
N THR A 369 -6.45 14.76 -2.36
CA THR A 369 -6.15 14.88 -0.92
C THR A 369 -6.94 16.02 -0.29
N TYR A 370 -7.70 15.71 0.75
CA TYR A 370 -8.42 16.68 1.58
C TYR A 370 -7.89 16.60 3.01
N ILE A 371 -7.83 17.74 3.69
CA ILE A 371 -7.36 17.80 5.07
C ILE A 371 -8.34 18.53 5.97
N ILE A 372 -8.56 17.97 7.16
CA ILE A 372 -9.16 18.70 8.29
C ILE A 372 -8.00 19.16 9.18
N VAL A 373 -7.79 20.46 9.25
CA VAL A 373 -6.76 21.11 10.06
C VAL A 373 -7.37 21.49 11.42
N ASN A 374 -6.79 20.98 12.50
CA ASN A 374 -7.21 21.27 13.88
C ASN A 374 -6.16 22.07 14.66
N ALA A 375 -4.87 21.87 14.39
CA ALA A 375 -3.78 22.59 15.06
C ALA A 375 -2.50 22.61 14.21
N VAL A 376 -2.43 23.59 13.31
CA VAL A 376 -1.24 23.86 12.50
C VAL A 376 -0.88 25.32 12.66
N GLU A 377 0.38 25.62 13.00
CA GLU A 377 0.82 27.00 13.21
C GLU A 377 0.62 27.84 11.96
N SER A 378 0.11 29.07 12.15
CA SER A 378 -0.15 30.03 11.06
C SER A 378 -1.14 29.55 9.99
N LEU A 379 -1.90 28.48 10.25
CA LEU A 379 -2.99 28.01 9.39
C LEU A 379 -4.27 27.90 10.23
N ALA A 380 -5.31 28.62 9.82
CA ALA A 380 -6.59 28.59 10.52
C ALA A 380 -7.19 27.17 10.53
N PRO A 381 -7.81 26.74 11.64
CA PRO A 381 -8.56 25.49 11.66
C PRO A 381 -9.69 25.49 10.63
N GLY A 382 -9.83 24.37 9.92
CA GLY A 382 -10.72 24.31 8.77
C GLY A 382 -10.58 23.04 7.93
N VAL A 383 -11.28 23.04 6.81
CA VAL A 383 -11.23 22.00 5.79
C VAL A 383 -10.61 22.60 4.53
N TYR A 384 -9.62 21.89 3.99
CA TYR A 384 -8.85 22.33 2.82
C TYR A 384 -8.71 21.18 1.83
N GLN A 385 -8.73 21.49 0.54
CA GLN A 385 -8.24 20.61 -0.51
C GLN A 385 -6.76 20.91 -0.75
N VAL A 386 -5.94 19.87 -0.87
CA VAL A 386 -4.53 20.02 -1.27
C VAL A 386 -4.49 20.04 -2.79
N LEU A 387 -3.98 21.14 -3.35
CA LEU A 387 -3.75 21.32 -4.77
C LEU A 387 -2.32 20.91 -5.12
N VAL A 388 -2.13 20.25 -6.26
CA VAL A 388 -0.83 19.84 -6.78
C VAL A 388 -0.58 20.51 -8.13
N SER A 389 0.58 21.11 -8.29
CA SER A 389 1.03 21.81 -9.50
C SER A 389 2.31 21.22 -10.06
N SER A 390 2.55 21.48 -11.35
CA SER A 390 3.83 21.23 -12.01
C SER A 390 4.85 22.37 -11.81
N GLU A 391 4.42 23.51 -11.27
CA GLU A 391 5.24 24.69 -11.00
C GLU A 391 5.48 24.87 -9.50
N GLU A 392 6.54 25.59 -9.12
CA GLU A 392 6.83 25.88 -7.73
C GLU A 392 6.03 27.09 -7.19
N PRO A 393 5.51 27.03 -5.95
CA PRO A 393 5.55 25.88 -5.04
C PRO A 393 4.63 24.75 -5.53
N ARG A 394 5.13 23.51 -5.50
CA ARG A 394 4.39 22.33 -6.00
C ARG A 394 3.02 22.15 -5.36
N LEU A 395 2.87 22.56 -4.09
CA LEU A 395 1.63 22.40 -3.33
C LEU A 395 0.99 23.73 -2.94
N GLY A 396 -0.34 23.71 -2.88
CA GLY A 396 -1.11 24.75 -2.20
C GLY A 396 -2.36 24.21 -1.54
N LEU A 397 -3.02 25.07 -0.76
CA LEU A 397 -4.28 24.74 -0.08
C LEU A 397 -5.41 25.60 -0.64
N HIS A 398 -6.43 24.95 -1.17
CA HIS A 398 -7.72 25.59 -1.41
C HIS A 398 -8.60 25.44 -0.18
N ARG A 399 -9.00 26.58 0.41
CA ARG A 399 -9.84 26.60 1.60
C ARG A 399 -11.30 26.33 1.23
N ILE A 400 -11.85 25.23 1.73
CA ILE A 400 -13.26 24.88 1.56
C ILE A 400 -14.10 25.61 2.61
N ARG A 401 -13.74 25.47 3.90
CA ARG A 401 -14.40 26.17 5.01
C ARG A 401 -13.52 26.30 6.23
N LEU A 402 -13.71 27.35 7.02
CA LEU A 402 -13.08 27.51 8.34
C LEU A 402 -13.98 26.94 9.44
N GLY A 403 -13.37 26.49 10.53
CA GLY A 403 -14.09 26.06 11.72
C GLY A 403 -13.31 25.09 12.59
N GLU A 404 -13.79 24.93 13.82
CA GLU A 404 -13.27 23.94 14.77
C GLU A 404 -13.94 22.59 14.54
N PHE A 405 -13.17 21.62 14.03
CA PHE A 405 -13.71 20.34 13.58
C PHE A 405 -13.23 19.14 14.38
N ARG A 406 -12.62 19.30 15.56
CA ARG A 406 -12.12 18.17 16.37
C ARG A 406 -13.20 17.13 16.70
N SER A 407 -14.35 17.57 17.22
CA SER A 407 -15.47 16.67 17.53
C SER A 407 -15.97 15.95 16.26
N ARG A 408 -16.09 16.68 15.16
CA ARG A 408 -16.50 16.13 13.87
C ARG A 408 -15.47 15.14 13.32
N ALA A 409 -14.18 15.45 13.38
CA ALA A 409 -13.10 14.57 12.92
C ALA A 409 -13.04 13.26 13.72
N ALA A 410 -13.22 13.33 15.05
CA ALA A 410 -13.37 12.13 15.87
C ALA A 410 -14.58 11.30 15.42
N HIS A 411 -15.74 11.95 15.23
CA HIS A 411 -16.95 11.27 14.79
C HIS A 411 -16.78 10.58 13.43
N LEU A 412 -16.26 11.30 12.43
CA LEU A 412 -15.94 10.77 11.10
C LEU A 412 -14.98 9.57 11.17
N ALA A 413 -14.06 9.55 12.12
CA ALA A 413 -13.16 8.44 12.39
C ALA A 413 -13.77 7.36 13.31
N LEU A 414 -15.08 7.08 13.20
CA LEU A 414 -15.81 6.14 14.05
C LEU A 414 -15.69 6.46 15.55
N ASN A 415 -15.83 7.73 15.90
CA ASN A 415 -15.72 8.25 17.27
C ASN A 415 -14.36 7.98 17.95
N GLN A 416 -13.31 7.71 17.18
CA GLN A 416 -11.96 7.52 17.72
C GLN A 416 -11.37 8.88 18.13
N ALA A 417 -10.99 9.01 19.40
CA ALA A 417 -10.38 10.24 19.94
C ALA A 417 -9.16 10.72 19.12
N LEU A 418 -8.40 9.78 18.55
CA LEU A 418 -7.27 10.05 17.65
C LEU A 418 -7.62 11.02 16.51
N GLY A 419 -8.81 10.90 15.91
CA GLY A 419 -9.24 11.81 14.84
C GLY A 419 -9.47 13.24 15.34
N GLY A 420 -10.01 13.40 16.55
CA GLY A 420 -10.22 14.72 17.16
C GLY A 420 -8.97 15.31 17.80
N ASP A 421 -8.05 14.47 18.27
CA ASP A 421 -6.82 14.90 18.93
C ASP A 421 -5.69 15.23 17.94
N ALA A 422 -5.74 14.66 16.73
CA ALA A 422 -4.77 14.93 15.67
C ALA A 422 -4.70 16.42 15.31
N ALA A 423 -3.49 16.86 14.94
CA ALA A 423 -3.24 18.18 14.40
C ALA A 423 -3.87 18.33 13.00
N VAL A 424 -3.82 17.26 12.21
CA VAL A 424 -4.44 17.17 10.89
C VAL A 424 -4.97 15.76 10.62
N ASN A 425 -6.12 15.67 9.96
CA ASN A 425 -6.64 14.43 9.38
C ASN A 425 -6.57 14.54 7.86
N ILE A 426 -5.90 13.60 7.22
CA ILE A 426 -5.66 13.55 5.78
C ILE A 426 -6.55 12.46 5.17
N TYR A 427 -7.45 12.87 4.30
CA TYR A 427 -8.39 12.01 3.58
C TYR A 427 -7.96 11.89 2.12
N TYR A 428 -7.78 10.66 1.68
CA TYR A 428 -7.46 10.32 0.29
C TYR A 428 -8.77 9.90 -0.39
N MET A 429 -9.22 10.71 -1.34
CA MET A 429 -10.52 10.62 -2.02
C MET A 429 -10.33 10.27 -3.49
N SER A 430 -11.08 9.32 -4.03
CA SER A 430 -10.98 8.93 -5.44
C SER A 430 -12.28 9.17 -6.18
N ASP A 431 -12.21 9.66 -7.42
CA ASP A 431 -13.34 9.58 -8.35
C ASP A 431 -13.46 8.13 -8.80
N LEU A 432 -14.19 7.35 -7.99
CA LEU A 432 -14.26 5.91 -8.19
C LEU A 432 -14.99 5.58 -9.49
N VAL A 433 -16.02 6.35 -9.86
CA VAL A 433 -16.77 6.09 -11.09
C VAL A 433 -15.90 6.31 -12.32
N GLU A 434 -15.15 7.42 -12.39
CA GLU A 434 -14.20 7.64 -13.50
C GLU A 434 -13.07 6.61 -13.50
N THR A 435 -12.60 6.21 -12.32
CA THR A 435 -11.59 5.16 -12.19
C THR A 435 -12.10 3.83 -12.76
N LEU A 436 -13.33 3.42 -12.43
CA LEU A 436 -13.94 2.20 -12.95
C LEU A 436 -14.25 2.30 -14.44
N ARG A 437 -14.66 3.48 -14.92
CA ARG A 437 -14.83 3.76 -16.36
C ARG A 437 -13.54 3.59 -17.15
N THR A 438 -12.40 3.91 -16.57
CA THR A 438 -11.10 3.85 -17.25
C THR A 438 -10.41 2.49 -17.09
N TYR A 439 -10.47 1.90 -15.91
CA TYR A 439 -9.70 0.70 -15.55
C TYR A 439 -10.58 -0.53 -15.28
N GLY A 440 -11.88 -0.47 -15.58
CA GLY A 440 -12.85 -1.52 -15.26
C GLY A 440 -12.92 -1.80 -13.76
N GLU A 441 -13.45 -2.97 -13.40
CA GLU A 441 -13.56 -3.41 -11.99
C GLU A 441 -12.20 -3.39 -11.26
N ARG A 442 -11.11 -3.78 -11.96
CA ARG A 442 -9.76 -3.76 -11.40
C ARG A 442 -9.29 -2.36 -10.97
N GLY A 443 -9.91 -1.30 -11.50
CA GLY A 443 -9.73 0.08 -11.05
C GLY A 443 -9.95 0.29 -9.55
N TYR A 444 -10.82 -0.52 -8.92
CA TYR A 444 -11.02 -0.50 -7.47
C TYR A 444 -9.74 -0.82 -6.69
N ARG A 445 -8.97 -1.82 -7.18
CA ARG A 445 -7.68 -2.20 -6.58
C ARG A 445 -6.70 -1.03 -6.65
N LEU A 446 -6.68 -0.32 -7.79
CA LEU A 446 -5.78 0.83 -8.01
C LEU A 446 -6.08 2.00 -7.08
N ALA A 447 -7.37 2.37 -6.96
CA ALA A 447 -7.80 3.48 -6.11
C ALA A 447 -7.43 3.25 -4.63
N GLN A 448 -7.67 2.04 -4.13
CA GLN A 448 -7.33 1.68 -2.75
C GLN A 448 -5.80 1.62 -2.54
N LEU A 449 -5.07 0.97 -3.46
CA LEU A 449 -3.63 0.79 -3.33
C LEU A 449 -2.89 2.13 -3.37
N GLU A 450 -3.24 3.03 -4.30
CA GLU A 450 -2.57 4.33 -4.42
C GLU A 450 -2.78 5.19 -3.15
N ALA A 451 -4.03 5.30 -2.68
CA ALA A 451 -4.34 6.02 -1.45
C ALA A 451 -3.56 5.45 -0.24
N ALA A 452 -3.43 4.12 -0.16
CA ALA A 452 -2.69 3.45 0.89
C ALA A 452 -1.17 3.62 0.79
N VAL A 453 -0.60 3.66 -0.42
CA VAL A 453 0.82 3.99 -0.62
C VAL A 453 1.10 5.43 -0.19
N MET A 454 0.25 6.38 -0.59
CA MET A 454 0.38 7.78 -0.15
C MET A 454 0.28 7.90 1.37
N ALA A 455 -0.66 7.20 2.00
CA ALA A 455 -0.77 7.14 3.46
C ALA A 455 0.44 6.48 4.13
N GLY A 456 0.99 5.42 3.54
CA GLY A 456 2.22 4.75 4.00
C GLY A 456 3.44 5.67 3.96
N TRP A 457 3.59 6.44 2.89
CA TRP A 457 4.61 7.50 2.82
C TRP A 457 4.33 8.63 3.81
N GLY A 458 3.07 8.98 4.05
CA GLY A 458 2.65 9.90 5.10
C GLY A 458 3.08 9.44 6.49
N TYR A 459 2.98 8.14 6.79
CA TYR A 459 3.52 7.54 8.01
C TYR A 459 5.03 7.75 8.12
N LEU A 460 5.79 7.39 7.08
CA LEU A 460 7.25 7.52 7.11
C LEU A 460 7.68 8.99 7.25
N ALA A 461 7.06 9.89 6.48
CA ALA A 461 7.36 11.31 6.52
C ALA A 461 7.01 11.93 7.90
N ALA A 462 5.88 11.56 8.49
CA ALA A 462 5.49 11.99 9.84
C ALA A 462 6.59 11.63 10.86
N TYR A 463 7.01 10.36 10.88
CA TYR A 463 8.01 9.89 11.83
C TYR A 463 9.41 10.49 11.56
N ALA A 464 9.78 10.68 10.29
CA ALA A 464 11.02 11.38 9.93
C ALA A 464 11.03 12.84 10.41
N LEU A 465 9.86 13.50 10.43
CA LEU A 465 9.68 14.87 10.93
C LEU A 465 9.47 14.96 12.45
N GLY A 466 9.59 13.83 13.17
CA GLY A 466 9.43 13.77 14.62
C GLY A 466 7.99 13.92 15.11
N VAL A 467 6.99 13.69 14.24
CA VAL A 467 5.57 13.66 14.60
C VAL A 467 4.99 12.25 14.46
N GLY A 468 3.82 12.02 15.05
CA GLY A 468 3.14 10.74 15.03
C GLY A 468 2.10 10.68 13.92
N ALA A 469 1.84 9.46 13.45
CA ALA A 469 0.73 9.18 12.55
C ALA A 469 -0.02 7.90 12.96
N THR A 470 -1.27 7.79 12.52
CA THR A 470 -2.09 6.58 12.59
C THR A 470 -3.15 6.57 11.49
N GLY A 471 -3.33 5.43 10.84
CA GLY A 471 -4.44 5.16 9.95
C GLY A 471 -5.68 4.86 10.77
N LEU A 472 -6.84 5.31 10.30
CA LEU A 472 -8.12 5.14 11.01
C LEU A 472 -9.18 4.64 10.03
N THR A 473 -10.06 3.77 10.51
CA THR A 473 -11.34 3.49 9.84
C THR A 473 -12.29 4.68 10.02
N PHE A 474 -13.18 4.87 9.05
CA PHE A 474 -14.02 6.06 8.93
C PHE A 474 -15.46 5.72 8.53
N LEU A 475 -16.34 6.69 8.72
CA LEU A 475 -17.73 6.71 8.26
C LEU A 475 -17.77 7.24 6.82
N ASP A 476 -17.64 6.34 5.84
CA ASP A 476 -17.45 6.67 4.42
C ASP A 476 -18.42 7.76 3.92
N GLY A 477 -19.75 7.51 3.96
CA GLY A 477 -20.75 8.47 3.52
C GLY A 477 -20.74 9.79 4.29
N LEU A 478 -20.49 9.77 5.61
CA LEU A 478 -20.44 11.01 6.40
C LEU A 478 -19.19 11.86 6.10
N VAL A 479 -18.09 11.24 5.69
CA VAL A 479 -16.89 11.96 5.22
C VAL A 479 -17.24 12.68 3.91
N GLU A 480 -17.86 11.96 2.97
CA GLU A 480 -18.30 12.48 1.68
C GLU A 480 -19.28 13.64 1.85
N ASP A 481 -20.35 13.44 2.63
CA ASP A 481 -21.34 14.48 2.96
C ASP A 481 -20.72 15.68 3.67
N PHE A 482 -19.75 15.42 4.56
CA PHE A 482 -19.06 16.50 5.25
C PHE A 482 -18.27 17.34 4.25
N LEU A 483 -17.51 16.75 3.33
CA LEU A 483 -16.76 17.50 2.33
C LEU A 483 -17.71 18.22 1.33
N GLY A 484 -18.93 17.73 1.14
CA GLY A 484 -19.99 18.37 0.36
C GLY A 484 -19.58 18.58 -1.10
N ASP A 485 -20.08 19.64 -1.73
CA ASP A 485 -19.87 19.95 -3.16
C ASP A 485 -18.39 19.96 -3.58
N SER A 486 -17.47 20.24 -2.66
CA SER A 486 -16.03 20.22 -2.96
C SER A 486 -15.50 18.84 -3.32
N ALA A 487 -16.13 17.78 -2.83
CA ALA A 487 -15.76 16.39 -3.07
C ALA A 487 -16.90 15.60 -3.75
N ASP A 488 -17.78 16.29 -4.48
CA ASP A 488 -18.90 15.65 -5.18
C ASP A 488 -18.41 14.53 -6.11
N GLY A 489 -19.12 13.40 -6.07
CA GLY A 489 -18.74 12.17 -6.77
C GLY A 489 -17.51 11.42 -6.23
N LEU A 490 -16.73 11.99 -5.31
CA LEU A 490 -15.54 11.34 -4.75
C LEU A 490 -15.89 10.38 -3.62
N LYS A 491 -15.13 9.29 -3.52
CA LYS A 491 -15.25 8.26 -2.49
C LYS A 491 -13.98 8.19 -1.65
N VAL A 492 -14.13 8.11 -0.33
CA VAL A 492 -12.97 8.03 0.57
C VAL A 492 -12.32 6.64 0.51
N MET A 493 -11.01 6.62 0.25
CA MET A 493 -10.22 5.38 0.17
C MET A 493 -9.40 5.15 1.43
N PHE A 494 -8.84 6.20 2.04
CA PHE A 494 -7.99 6.06 3.23
C PHE A 494 -8.03 7.33 4.10
N LEU A 495 -7.85 7.17 5.42
CA LEU A 495 -7.70 8.26 6.39
C LEU A 495 -6.40 8.08 7.19
N LEU A 496 -5.54 9.10 7.18
CA LEU A 496 -4.35 9.20 8.01
C LEU A 496 -4.48 10.40 8.98
N ALA A 497 -4.45 10.13 10.28
CA ALA A 497 -4.40 11.15 11.32
C ALA A 497 -2.94 11.41 11.73
N VAL A 498 -2.53 12.67 11.80
CA VAL A 498 -1.16 13.09 12.13
C VAL A 498 -1.18 14.13 13.26
N GLY A 499 -0.26 13.99 14.21
CA GLY A 499 -0.15 14.93 15.33
C GLY A 499 1.06 14.64 16.22
N VAL A 500 1.29 15.49 17.22
CA VAL A 500 2.36 15.28 18.20
C VAL A 500 1.97 14.09 19.11
N PRO A 501 2.78 13.00 19.16
CA PRO A 501 2.46 11.86 20.02
C PRO A 501 2.41 12.27 21.49
N ARG A 502 1.40 11.78 22.21
CA ARG A 502 1.38 11.90 23.67
C ARG A 502 2.39 10.90 24.25
N LYS A 503 3.34 11.40 25.05
CA LYS A 503 4.35 10.58 25.74
C LYS A 503 3.73 9.70 26.82
#